data_AF-A0A7X6YRW9-F1
#
_entry.id   AF-A0A7X6YRW9-F1
#
_cell.length_a   1.000
_cell.length_b   1.000
_cell.length_c   1.000
_cell.angle_alpha   90.00
_cell.angle_beta   90.00
_cell.angle_gamma   90.00
#
_symmetry.space_group_name_H-M   'P 1'
#
loop_
_entity.id
_entity.type
_entity.pdbx_description
1 polymer ?
#
loop_
_entity_poly.entity_id
_entity_poly.type
_entity_poly.pdbx_seq_one_letter_code
_entity_poly.pdbx_strand_id
1 'polypeptide(L)'
;MNPVLLIFELVLLAWFFGCIVSYKIGRRTLVDGMGIHSAEFLMLLIFTGSIVSYLLFPAIGRFLVLAALLFWLIVQFFCHWYYTLFGASDEKIKGYNECFKNTIHLFPQREDKIIPDLYHIVLHLLILVNVILSIILL
;
A
#
# COMPACT_ATOMS: atom_id res chain seq x y z
N MET A 1 18.45 -12.11 -6.49
CA MET A 1 17.07 -12.11 -5.98
C MET A 1 16.29 -13.26 -6.60
N ASN A 2 15.46 -13.96 -5.84
CA ASN A 2 14.61 -15.03 -6.38
C ASN A 2 13.62 -14.47 -7.44
N PRO A 3 13.47 -15.09 -8.62
CA PRO A 3 12.59 -14.56 -9.68
C PRO A 3 11.12 -14.43 -9.27
N VAL A 4 10.61 -15.36 -8.45
CA VAL A 4 9.22 -15.31 -7.96
C VAL A 4 9.03 -14.10 -7.06
N LEU A 5 9.95 -13.89 -6.11
CA LEU A 5 9.91 -12.71 -5.25
C LEU A 5 9.96 -11.40 -6.06
N LEU A 6 10.82 -11.34 -7.09
CA LEU A 6 10.93 -10.17 -7.96
C LEU A 6 9.62 -9.86 -8.69
N ILE A 7 8.92 -10.88 -9.20
CA ILE A 7 7.62 -10.69 -9.84
C ILE A 7 6.62 -10.08 -8.87
N PHE A 8 6.54 -10.58 -7.63
CA PHE A 8 5.61 -10.04 -6.63
C PHE A 8 5.96 -8.62 -6.18
N GLU A 9 7.25 -8.29 -6.08
CA GLU A 9 7.70 -6.93 -5.76
C GLU A 9 7.38 -5.97 -6.90
N LEU A 10 7.57 -6.38 -8.16
CA LEU A 10 7.21 -5.57 -9.33
C LEU A 10 5.70 -5.38 -9.46
N VAL A 11 4.90 -6.40 -9.16
CA VAL A 11 3.43 -6.29 -9.11
C VAL A 11 3.00 -5.31 -8.01
N LEU A 12 3.58 -5.42 -6.81
CA LEU A 12 3.32 -4.48 -5.72
C LEU A 12 3.73 -3.06 -6.10
N LEU A 13 4.89 -2.88 -6.75
CA LEU A 13 5.37 -1.59 -7.22
C LEU A 13 4.43 -0.97 -8.27
N ALA A 14 4.01 -1.76 -9.25
CA ALA A 14 3.09 -1.32 -10.30
C ALA A 14 1.69 -0.99 -9.74
N TRP A 15 1.21 -1.78 -8.78
CA TRP A 15 -0.02 -1.46 -8.07
C TRP A 15 0.14 -0.13 -7.36
N PHE A 16 1.14 0.01 -6.49
CA PHE A 16 1.35 1.19 -5.65
C PHE A 16 1.59 2.48 -6.43
N PHE A 17 2.10 2.39 -7.66
CA PHE A 17 2.22 3.55 -8.54
C PHE A 17 0.88 4.29 -8.77
N GLY A 18 -0.26 3.60 -8.61
CA GLY A 18 -1.60 4.21 -8.61
C GLY A 18 -1.82 5.26 -7.51
N CYS A 19 -1.07 5.18 -6.40
CA CYS A 19 -1.06 6.22 -5.36
C CYS A 19 -0.36 7.50 -5.81
N ILE A 20 0.41 7.47 -6.91
CA ILE A 20 1.08 8.63 -7.48
C ILE A 20 0.30 9.17 -8.67
N VAL A 21 -0.11 8.28 -9.57
CA VAL A 21 -0.91 8.62 -10.75
C VAL A 21 -2.28 7.95 -10.66
N SER A 22 -3.35 8.73 -10.59
CA SER A 22 -4.70 8.18 -10.37
C SER A 22 -5.07 7.13 -11.42
N TYR A 23 -5.65 6.02 -10.98
CA TYR A 23 -6.21 5.00 -11.86
C TYR A 23 -7.73 5.11 -11.92
N LYS A 24 -8.30 5.06 -13.13
CA LYS A 24 -9.75 5.11 -13.36
C LYS A 24 -10.23 3.89 -14.12
N ILE A 25 -11.38 3.34 -13.73
CA ILE A 25 -12.05 2.23 -14.39
C ILE A 25 -13.44 2.70 -14.83
N GLY A 26 -13.56 3.01 -16.12
CA GLY A 26 -14.77 3.59 -16.69
C GLY A 26 -15.11 4.94 -16.03
N ARG A 27 -16.25 5.00 -15.34
CA ARG A 27 -16.71 6.20 -14.62
C ARG A 27 -16.29 6.26 -13.14
N ARG A 28 -15.67 5.21 -12.61
CA ARG A 28 -15.26 5.13 -11.20
C ARG A 28 -13.75 5.31 -11.07
N THR A 29 -13.31 5.95 -9.99
CA THR A 29 -11.89 6.04 -9.65
C THR A 29 -11.51 4.76 -8.92
N LEU A 30 -10.41 4.12 -9.30
CA LEU A 30 -9.85 3.00 -8.53
C LEU A 30 -9.03 3.53 -7.35
N VAL A 31 -8.18 4.53 -7.62
CA VAL A 31 -7.39 5.26 -6.62
C VAL A 31 -7.14 6.68 -7.13
N ASP A 32 -7.21 7.65 -6.23
CA ASP A 32 -6.77 9.02 -6.49
C ASP A 32 -5.29 9.16 -6.12
N GLY A 33 -4.47 9.54 -7.09
CA GLY A 33 -3.04 9.72 -6.92
C GLY A 33 -2.73 11.03 -6.18
N MET A 34 -1.86 10.95 -5.19
CA MET A 34 -1.43 12.06 -4.34
C MET A 34 -0.29 12.88 -4.98
N GLY A 35 0.32 12.37 -6.06
CA GLY A 35 1.40 13.03 -6.79
C GLY A 35 2.78 12.92 -6.13
N ILE A 36 3.76 13.65 -6.67
CA ILE A 36 5.18 13.50 -6.29
C ILE A 36 5.57 14.20 -4.97
N HIS A 37 4.73 15.08 -4.45
CA HIS A 37 4.98 15.81 -3.20
C HIS A 37 4.27 15.17 -2.00
N SER A 38 4.08 13.85 -2.04
CA SER A 38 3.31 13.10 -1.06
C SER A 38 4.16 12.08 -0.29
N ALA A 39 3.64 11.61 0.85
CA ALA A 39 4.29 10.55 1.64
C ALA A 39 4.33 9.21 0.85
N GLU A 40 3.33 8.97 0.00
CA GLU A 40 3.26 7.82 -0.89
C GLU A 40 4.41 7.83 -1.90
N PHE A 41 4.76 9.01 -2.44
CA PHE A 41 5.92 9.11 -3.34
C PHE A 41 7.23 8.79 -2.62
N LEU A 42 7.41 9.28 -1.39
CA LEU A 42 8.58 8.93 -0.58
C LEU A 42 8.65 7.41 -0.33
N MET A 43 7.52 6.79 0.02
CA MET A 43 7.44 5.34 0.19
C MET A 43 7.76 4.59 -1.11
N LEU A 44 7.35 5.12 -2.27
CA LEU A 44 7.65 4.51 -3.57
C LEU A 44 9.15 4.52 -3.83
N LEU A 45 9.84 5.62 -3.51
CA LEU A 45 11.30 5.73 -3.62
C LEU A 45 12.01 4.78 -2.66
N ILE A 46 11.58 4.70 -1.39
CA ILE A 46 12.15 3.78 -0.40
C ILE A 46 12.02 2.34 -0.87
N PHE A 47 10.83 1.94 -1.33
CA PHE A 47 10.59 0.58 -1.79
C PHE A 47 11.35 0.29 -3.09
N THR A 48 11.33 1.18 -4.08
CA THR A 48 12.11 1.00 -5.32
C THR A 48 13.61 0.90 -5.03
N GLY A 49 14.13 1.75 -4.14
CA GLY A 49 15.52 1.74 -3.73
C GLY A 49 15.92 0.45 -3.02
N SER A 50 15.03 -0.14 -2.21
CA SER A 50 15.29 -1.41 -1.55
C SER A 50 15.36 -2.56 -2.56
N ILE A 51 14.47 -2.62 -3.55
CA ILE A 51 14.52 -3.61 -4.66
C ILE A 51 15.85 -3.50 -5.42
N VAL A 52 16.23 -2.27 -5.83
CA VAL A 52 17.50 -2.03 -6.52
C VAL A 52 18.69 -2.46 -5.66
N SER A 53 18.65 -2.19 -4.35
CA SER A 53 19.70 -2.63 -3.43
C SER A 53 19.82 -4.16 -3.34
N TYR A 54 18.71 -4.91 -3.41
CA TYR A 54 18.73 -6.37 -3.43
C TYR A 54 19.34 -6.88 -4.74
N LEU A 55 18.99 -6.28 -5.88
CA LEU A 55 19.56 -6.65 -7.17
C LEU A 55 21.09 -6.44 -7.23
N LEU A 56 21.58 -5.34 -6.67
CA LEU A 56 23.01 -4.98 -6.69
C LEU A 56 23.82 -5.64 -5.57
N PHE A 57 23.25 -5.76 -4.37
CA PHE A 57 23.94 -6.22 -3.16
C PHE A 57 23.12 -7.28 -2.41
N PRO A 58 23.02 -8.52 -2.92
CA PRO A 58 22.04 -9.49 -2.42
C PRO A 58 22.12 -9.82 -0.93
N ALA A 59 23.33 -9.86 -0.37
CA ALA A 59 23.54 -10.22 1.03
C ALA A 59 22.85 -9.24 2.01
N ILE A 60 22.83 -7.95 1.68
CA ILE A 60 22.28 -6.88 2.52
C ILE A 60 20.91 -6.44 2.02
N GLY A 61 20.73 -6.29 0.70
CA GLY A 61 19.52 -5.71 0.12
C GLY A 61 18.25 -6.51 0.40
N ARG A 62 18.34 -7.83 0.59
CA ARG A 62 17.20 -8.66 1.04
C ARG A 62 16.61 -8.21 2.38
N PHE A 63 17.47 -7.77 3.31
CA PHE A 63 17.03 -7.25 4.60
C PHE A 63 16.46 -5.82 4.47
N LEU A 64 16.98 -5.03 3.53
CA LEU A 64 16.45 -3.69 3.24
C LEU A 64 15.04 -3.76 2.64
N VAL A 65 14.80 -4.71 1.72
CA VAL A 65 13.46 -4.98 1.20
C VAL A 65 12.51 -5.38 2.31
N LEU A 66 12.89 -6.36 3.14
CA LEU A 66 12.05 -6.79 4.25
C LEU A 66 11.77 -5.64 5.23
N ALA A 67 12.77 -4.84 5.58
CA ALA A 67 12.60 -3.68 6.44
C ALA A 67 11.64 -2.64 5.83
N ALA A 68 11.78 -2.33 4.54
CA ALA A 68 10.87 -1.43 3.83
C ALA A 68 9.43 -1.96 3.82
N LEU A 69 9.24 -3.25 3.54
CA LEU A 69 7.92 -3.90 3.54
C LEU A 69 7.28 -3.90 4.94
N LEU A 70 8.04 -4.21 5.99
CA LEU A 70 7.55 -4.20 7.37
C LEU A 70 7.17 -2.79 7.82
N PHE A 71 8.02 -1.80 7.55
CA PHE A 71 7.71 -0.41 7.82
C PHE A 71 6.42 0.02 7.09
N TRP A 72 6.31 -0.32 5.80
CA TRP A 72 5.14 0.00 5.01
C TRP A 72 3.88 -0.69 5.52
N LEU A 73 3.96 -1.97 5.89
CA LEU A 73 2.84 -2.72 6.46
C LEU A 73 2.30 -2.04 7.73
N ILE A 74 3.20 -1.59 8.59
CA ILE A 74 2.86 -0.86 9.82
C ILE A 74 2.13 0.45 9.49
N VAL A 75 2.69 1.27 8.60
CA VAL A 75 2.07 2.53 8.19
C VAL A 75 0.68 2.27 7.58
N GLN A 76 0.58 1.30 6.67
CA GLN A 76 -0.67 0.94 6.01
C GLN A 76 -1.73 0.44 6.99
N PHE A 77 -1.31 -0.33 8.01
CA PHE A 77 -2.20 -0.76 9.08
C PHE A 77 -2.76 0.44 9.86
N PHE A 78 -1.92 1.40 10.25
CA PHE A 78 -2.38 2.57 10.99
C PHE A 78 -3.22 3.53 10.15
N CYS A 79 -2.96 3.66 8.85
CA CYS A 79 -3.74 4.53 7.97
C CYS A 79 -5.16 3.99 7.72
N HIS A 80 -5.32 2.66 7.63
CA HIS A 80 -6.56 2.06 7.15
C HIS A 80 -7.19 1.13 8.19
N TRP A 81 -6.48 0.09 8.62
CA TRP A 81 -7.05 -1.03 9.36
C TRP A 81 -7.23 -0.78 10.86
N TYR A 82 -6.37 0.02 11.49
CA TYR A 82 -6.51 0.38 12.90
C TYR A 82 -7.91 0.98 13.17
N TYR A 83 -8.33 1.94 12.35
CA TYR A 83 -9.62 2.59 12.46
C TYR A 83 -10.80 1.72 12.01
N THR A 84 -10.56 0.71 11.17
CA THR A 84 -11.54 -0.34 10.84
C THR A 84 -11.80 -1.29 12.00
N LEU A 85 -10.81 -1.55 12.85
CA LEU A 85 -10.94 -2.46 13.98
C LEU A 85 -11.48 -1.74 15.21
N PHE A 86 -10.85 -0.61 15.55
CA PHE A 86 -11.05 0.09 16.83
C PHE A 86 -11.98 1.30 16.73
N GLY A 87 -12.41 1.67 15.53
CA GLY A 87 -13.20 2.88 15.28
C GLY A 87 -12.34 4.15 15.20
N ALA A 88 -12.98 5.26 14.88
CA ALA A 88 -12.37 6.58 14.75
C ALA A 88 -13.33 7.67 15.23
N SER A 89 -12.84 8.91 15.42
CA SER A 89 -13.71 10.05 15.67
C SER A 89 -14.58 10.37 14.43
N ASP A 90 -15.76 10.93 14.65
CA ASP A 90 -16.68 11.33 13.56
C ASP A 90 -16.01 12.24 12.53
N GLU A 91 -15.17 13.18 12.97
CA GLU A 91 -14.41 14.07 12.10
C GLU A 91 -13.48 13.28 11.17
N LYS A 92 -12.78 12.28 11.71
CA LYS A 92 -11.87 11.44 10.96
C LYS A 92 -12.61 10.53 9.97
N ILE A 93 -13.77 10.00 10.37
CA ILE A 93 -14.62 9.19 9.50
C ILE A 93 -15.15 10.03 8.34
N LYS A 94 -15.66 11.24 8.61
CA LYS A 94 -16.13 12.17 7.58
C LYS A 94 -15.01 12.55 6.62
N GLY A 95 -13.84 12.97 7.14
CA GLY A 95 -12.70 13.32 6.30
C GLY A 95 -12.23 12.16 5.41
N TYR A 96 -12.18 10.93 5.95
CA TYR A 96 -11.86 9.74 5.16
C TYR A 96 -12.90 9.48 4.06
N ASN A 97 -14.19 9.45 4.43
CA ASN A 97 -15.26 9.17 3.48
C ASN A 97 -15.35 10.23 2.38
N GLU A 98 -15.07 11.50 2.69
CA GLU A 98 -15.01 12.58 1.70
C GLU A 98 -13.80 12.44 0.77
N CYS A 99 -12.62 12.13 1.32
CA CYS A 99 -11.38 11.92 0.56
C CYS A 99 -11.56 10.78 -0.46
N PHE A 100 -12.12 9.66 -0.02
CA PHE A 100 -12.25 8.46 -0.84
C PHE A 100 -13.62 8.33 -1.51
N LYS A 101 -14.52 9.32 -1.44
CA LYS A 101 -15.93 9.19 -1.90
C LYS A 101 -16.12 8.67 -3.33
N ASN A 102 -15.15 8.94 -4.21
CA ASN A 102 -15.22 8.58 -5.63
C ASN A 102 -14.51 7.25 -5.94
N THR A 103 -13.86 6.63 -4.94
CA THR A 103 -13.13 5.37 -5.13
C THR A 103 -14.04 4.16 -5.01
N ILE A 104 -13.59 3.03 -5.58
CA ILE A 104 -14.34 1.78 -5.52
C ILE A 104 -14.25 1.19 -4.11
N HIS A 105 -15.39 0.99 -3.47
CA HIS A 105 -15.47 0.34 -2.16
C HIS A 105 -15.99 -1.09 -2.31
N LEU A 106 -15.36 -2.03 -1.60
CA LEU A 106 -15.82 -3.41 -1.51
C LEU A 106 -16.96 -3.56 -0.48
N PHE A 107 -16.88 -2.83 0.62
CA PHE A 107 -17.85 -2.83 1.71
C PHE A 107 -18.51 -1.46 1.84
N PRO A 108 -19.76 -1.38 2.33
CA PRO A 108 -20.42 -0.10 2.55
C PRO A 108 -19.69 0.71 3.63
N GLN A 109 -19.71 2.04 3.48
CA GLN A 109 -19.21 2.97 4.50
C GLN A 109 -20.01 2.82 5.80
N ARG A 110 -19.38 3.15 6.93
CA ARG A 110 -20.01 3.13 8.25
C ARG A 110 -19.82 4.44 8.99
N GLU A 111 -20.70 4.68 9.95
CA GLU A 111 -20.69 5.88 10.79
C GLU A 111 -19.74 5.75 11.99
N ASP A 112 -19.37 4.53 12.37
CA ASP A 112 -18.55 4.25 13.56
C ASP A 112 -17.09 3.88 13.24
N LYS A 113 -16.79 3.52 11.99
CA LYS A 113 -15.46 3.03 11.57
C LYS A 113 -15.09 3.45 10.15
N ILE A 114 -13.79 3.57 9.92
CA ILE A 114 -13.23 3.71 8.57
C ILE A 114 -13.23 2.34 7.89
N ILE A 115 -13.78 2.29 6.68
CA ILE A 115 -13.74 1.13 5.81
C ILE A 115 -12.82 1.47 4.62
N PRO A 116 -11.69 0.77 4.44
CA PRO A 116 -10.78 1.08 3.35
C PRO A 116 -11.41 0.80 1.99
N ASP A 117 -11.02 1.58 0.99
CA ASP A 117 -11.43 1.31 -0.38
C ASP A 117 -10.77 0.04 -0.93
N LEU A 118 -11.26 -0.43 -2.08
CA LEU A 118 -10.77 -1.65 -2.73
C LEU A 118 -9.27 -1.60 -2.98
N TYR A 119 -8.75 -0.44 -3.38
CA TYR A 119 -7.36 -0.29 -3.75
C TYR A 119 -6.42 -0.47 -2.55
N HIS A 120 -6.75 0.14 -1.40
CA HIS A 120 -5.94 0.01 -0.20
C HIS A 120 -6.06 -1.38 0.45
N ILE A 121 -7.19 -2.06 0.28
CA ILE A 121 -7.36 -3.48 0.66
C ILE A 121 -6.38 -4.34 -0.15
N VAL A 122 -6.40 -4.23 -1.48
CA VAL A 122 -5.50 -5.00 -2.36
C VAL A 122 -4.04 -4.66 -2.08
N LEU A 123 -3.72 -3.37 -1.88
CA LEU A 123 -2.37 -2.94 -1.56
C LEU A 123 -1.87 -3.58 -0.25
N HIS A 124 -2.70 -3.63 0.80
CA HIS A 124 -2.34 -4.27 2.07
C HIS A 124 -2.07 -5.78 1.90
N LEU A 125 -2.91 -6.47 1.11
CA LEU A 125 -2.72 -7.89 0.81
C LEU A 125 -1.42 -8.14 0.02
N LEU A 126 -1.12 -7.30 -0.97
CA LEU A 126 0.13 -7.42 -1.74
C LEU A 126 1.37 -7.20 -0.86
N ILE A 127 1.33 -6.26 0.07
CA ILE A 127 2.41 -6.05 1.05
C ILE A 127 2.57 -7.30 1.93
N LEU A 128 1.47 -7.84 2.49
CA LEU A 128 1.51 -9.05 3.33
C LEU A 128 2.11 -10.25 2.58
N VAL A 129 1.68 -10.48 1.34
CA VAL A 129 2.23 -11.56 0.50
C VAL A 129 3.73 -11.36 0.27
N ASN A 130 4.16 -10.13 -0.04
CA ASN A 130 5.59 -9.83 -0.23
C ASN A 130 6.40 -10.00 1.06
N VAL A 131 5.87 -9.66 2.23
CA VAL A 131 6.53 -9.91 3.53
C VAL A 131 6.70 -11.42 3.75
N ILE A 132 5.64 -12.20 3.56
CA ILE A 132 5.68 -13.66 3.75
C ILE A 132 6.68 -14.29 2.77
N LEU A 133 6.62 -13.93 1.48
CA LEU A 133 7.55 -14.44 0.48
C LEU A 133 8.99 -14.03 0.79
N SER A 134 9.22 -12.80 1.23
CA SER A 134 10.54 -12.34 1.64
C SER A 134 11.09 -13.21 2.77
N ILE A 135 10.29 -13.52 3.80
CA ILE A 135 10.70 -14.36 4.93
C ILE A 135 11.00 -15.81 4.50
N ILE A 136 10.17 -16.38 3.63
CA ILE A 136 10.34 -17.78 3.18
C ILE A 136 11.54 -17.93 2.24
N LEU A 137 11.81 -16.93 1.39
CA LEU A 137 12.82 -16.97 0.33
C LEU A 137 14.10 -16.18 0.69
N LEU A 138 14.24 -15.78 1.96
CA LEU A 138 15.34 -14.97 2.50
C LEU A 138 16.68 -15.71 2.54
#